data_AF-A0A966THT6-F1
#
_entry.id   AF-A0A966THT6-F1
#
_cell.length_a   1.000
_cell.length_b   1.000
_cell.length_c   1.000
_cell.angle_alpha   90.00
_cell.angle_beta   90.00
_cell.angle_gamma   90.00
#
_symmetry.space_group_name_H-M   'P 1'
#
loop_
_entity.id
_entity.type
_entity.pdbx_description
1 polymer ?
#
loop_
_entity_poly.entity_id
_entity_poly.type
_entity_poly.pdbx_seq_one_letter_code
_entity_poly.pdbx_strand_id
1 'polypeptide(L)'
;MKETRASFALLFFIIVAHIAHLLPQISSNSVITQSYPATACPAGVSGAKATALLASRNIEIRNINQPNVELTKNGSGSYPLNRGAILVAGNPANTNVIVTRSGKWSSAATCTISPSINWFVGGTAN
;
A
#
# COMPACT_ATOMS: atom_id res chain seq x y z
N MET A 1 58.36 22.92 23.48
CA MET A 1 57.47 23.46 22.43
C MET A 1 56.71 22.39 21.61
N LYS A 2 57.24 21.16 21.41
CA LYS A 2 56.53 20.09 20.67
C LYS A 2 55.42 19.42 21.48
N GLU A 3 55.69 19.15 22.76
CA GLU A 3 54.75 18.58 23.74
C GLU A 3 53.49 19.44 23.95
N THR A 4 53.66 20.76 24.07
CA THR A 4 52.53 21.69 24.24
C THR A 4 51.62 21.73 23.01
N ARG A 5 52.18 21.66 21.80
CA ARG A 5 51.40 21.60 20.55
C ARG A 5 50.61 20.29 20.42
N ALA A 6 51.19 19.17 20.85
CA ALA A 6 50.51 17.89 20.87
C ALA A 6 49.37 17.87 21.90
N SER A 7 49.59 18.45 23.08
CA SER A 7 48.57 18.59 24.13
C SER A 7 47.39 19.45 23.66
N PHE A 8 47.65 20.60 23.02
CA PHE A 8 46.59 21.43 22.44
C PHE A 8 45.81 20.73 21.35
N ALA A 9 46.49 19.97 20.47
CA ALA A 9 45.83 19.19 19.43
C ALA A 9 44.89 18.13 20.03
N LEU A 10 45.35 17.41 21.06
CA LEU A 10 44.55 16.38 21.74
C LEU A 10 43.32 16.98 22.42
N LEU A 11 43.48 18.12 23.10
CA LEU A 11 42.38 18.83 23.76
C LEU A 11 41.33 19.30 22.74
N PHE A 12 41.77 19.80 21.58
CA PHE A 12 40.88 20.21 20.49
C PHE A 12 40.07 19.04 19.93
N PHE A 13 40.69 17.88 19.73
CA PHE A 13 40.01 16.66 19.27
C PHE A 13 38.95 16.19 20.26
N ILE A 14 39.25 16.23 21.55
CA ILE A 14 38.28 15.85 22.60
C ILE A 14 37.08 16.78 22.56
N ILE A 15 37.29 18.09 22.45
CA ILE A 15 36.20 19.08 22.40
C ILE A 15 35.31 18.83 21.17
N VAL A 16 35.90 18.64 19.98
CA VAL A 16 35.14 18.40 18.75
C VAL A 16 34.34 17.10 18.82
N ALA A 17 34.92 16.04 19.38
CA ALA A 17 34.23 14.76 19.57
C ALA A 17 33.03 14.88 20.52
N HIS A 18 33.17 15.66 21.60
CA HIS A 18 32.06 15.92 22.52
C HIS A 18 30.95 16.72 21.84
N ILE A 19 31.29 17.78 21.09
CA ILE A 19 30.30 18.57 20.36
C ILE A 19 29.55 17.67 19.35
N ALA A 20 30.25 16.82 18.60
CA ALA A 20 29.62 15.89 17.66
C ALA A 20 28.66 14.90 18.33
N HIS A 21 28.89 14.53 19.59
CA HIS A 21 28.00 13.67 20.35
C HIS A 21 26.78 14.41 20.92
N LEU A 22 26.92 15.72 21.20
CA LEU A 22 25.84 16.60 21.63
C LEU A 22 24.96 17.11 20.47
N LEU A 23 25.43 17.01 19.21
CA LEU A 23 24.57 17.25 18.07
C LEU A 23 23.43 16.22 18.08
N PRO A 24 22.17 16.64 17.89
CA PRO A 24 21.07 15.71 17.73
C PRO A 24 21.42 14.79 16.56
N GLN A 25 21.61 13.50 16.86
CA GLN A 25 21.63 12.48 15.83
C GLN A 25 20.25 12.56 15.18
N ILE A 26 20.16 13.17 14.00
CA ILE A 26 18.92 13.18 13.22
C ILE A 26 18.75 11.76 12.67
N SER A 27 18.51 10.79 13.55
CA SER A 27 17.81 9.57 13.18
C SER A 27 16.34 9.96 13.05
N SER A 28 16.06 10.82 12.06
CA SER A 28 14.71 10.95 11.55
C SER A 28 14.40 9.61 10.92
N ASN A 29 13.88 8.69 11.73
CA ASN A 29 12.92 7.71 11.26
C ASN A 29 11.79 8.56 10.71
N SER A 30 11.93 8.97 9.46
CA SER A 30 10.84 9.57 8.72
C SER A 30 9.81 8.46 8.66
N VAL A 31 8.85 8.51 9.58
CA VAL A 31 7.56 7.86 9.35
C VAL A 31 7.03 8.65 8.17
N ILE A 32 7.39 8.21 6.96
CA ILE A 32 6.78 8.67 5.74
C ILE A 32 5.30 8.39 6.00
N THR A 33 4.53 9.44 6.27
CA THR A 33 3.08 9.39 6.20
C THR A 33 2.76 9.20 4.74
N GLN A 34 3.05 8.01 4.20
CA GLN A 34 2.75 7.68 2.82
C GLN A 34 1.23 7.49 2.80
N SER A 35 0.54 8.58 2.52
CA SER A 35 -0.89 8.57 2.30
C SER A 35 -1.14 7.81 1.00
N TYR A 36 -1.36 6.51 1.11
CA TYR A 36 -1.83 5.72 -0.02
C TYR A 36 -3.26 6.17 -0.34
N PRO A 37 -3.56 6.56 -1.57
CA PRO A 37 -4.91 6.93 -1.94
C PRO A 37 -5.83 5.70 -1.96
N ALA A 38 -7.13 5.92 -1.74
CA ALA A 38 -8.11 4.86 -1.95
C ALA A 38 -8.14 4.44 -3.42
N THR A 39 -8.36 3.15 -3.67
CA THR A 39 -8.40 2.56 -5.01
C THR A 39 -9.82 2.09 -5.34
N ALA A 40 -10.18 2.09 -6.61
CA ALA A 40 -11.43 1.52 -7.10
C ALA A 40 -11.19 0.12 -7.68
N CYS A 41 -12.03 -0.83 -7.28
CA CYS A 41 -12.05 -2.18 -7.83
C CYS A 41 -13.25 -2.31 -8.78
N PRO A 42 -13.05 -2.75 -10.03
CA PRO A 42 -14.13 -2.92 -10.99
C PRO A 42 -15.09 -4.03 -10.56
N ALA A 43 -16.37 -3.88 -10.93
CA ALA A 43 -17.36 -4.93 -10.78
C ALA A 43 -17.06 -6.12 -11.71
N GLY A 44 -17.67 -7.27 -11.42
CA GLY A 44 -17.71 -8.38 -12.38
C GLY A 44 -18.49 -8.01 -13.65
N VAL A 45 -18.14 -8.66 -14.76
CA VAL A 45 -18.90 -8.57 -16.02
C VAL A 45 -20.04 -9.59 -16.05
N SER A 46 -21.05 -9.36 -16.89
CA SER A 46 -22.23 -10.23 -16.98
C SER A 46 -21.86 -11.70 -17.19
N GLY A 47 -22.43 -12.57 -16.34
CA GLY A 47 -22.18 -14.01 -16.35
C GLY A 47 -20.84 -14.46 -15.74
N ALA A 48 -20.06 -13.55 -15.16
CA ALA A 48 -18.83 -13.86 -14.44
C ALA A 48 -18.97 -13.58 -12.94
N LYS A 49 -18.30 -14.39 -12.11
CA LYS A 49 -18.15 -14.14 -10.66
C LYS A 49 -16.90 -13.30 -10.45
N ALA A 50 -16.96 -12.32 -9.56
CA ALA A 50 -15.82 -11.46 -9.25
C ALA A 50 -15.58 -11.36 -7.73
N THR A 51 -14.32 -11.42 -7.34
CA THR A 51 -13.88 -11.38 -5.94
C THR A 51 -12.66 -10.49 -5.81
N ALA A 52 -12.72 -9.48 -4.94
CA ALA A 52 -11.56 -8.70 -4.54
C ALA A 52 -10.74 -9.48 -3.51
N LEU A 53 -9.42 -9.48 -3.69
CA LEU A 53 -8.41 -10.05 -2.81
C LEU A 53 -7.69 -8.89 -2.12
N LEU A 54 -8.02 -8.70 -0.85
CA LEU A 54 -7.50 -7.65 0.01
C LEU A 54 -6.19 -8.13 0.64
N ALA A 55 -5.20 -7.24 0.70
CA ALA A 55 -3.91 -7.55 1.31
C ALA A 55 -3.99 -7.85 2.83
N SER A 56 -5.04 -7.37 3.51
CA SER A 56 -5.33 -7.75 4.89
C SER A 56 -6.83 -7.69 5.21
N ARG A 57 -7.22 -8.36 6.30
CA ARG A 57 -8.60 -8.38 6.83
C ARG A 57 -9.04 -7.02 7.41
N ASN A 58 -8.08 -6.16 7.72
CA ASN A 58 -8.31 -4.84 8.31
C ASN A 58 -8.53 -3.75 7.25
N ILE A 59 -8.40 -4.09 5.96
CA ILE A 59 -8.67 -3.14 4.89
C ILE A 59 -10.17 -2.84 4.87
N GLU A 60 -10.47 -1.55 4.84
CA GLU A 60 -11.83 -1.05 4.79
C GLU A 60 -12.28 -0.88 3.34
N ILE A 61 -13.56 -1.17 3.10
CA ILE A 61 -14.16 -1.15 1.79
C ILE A 61 -15.54 -0.49 1.84
N ARG A 62 -16.00 0.03 0.71
CA ARG A 62 -17.39 0.50 0.52
C ARG A 62 -17.87 0.23 -0.89
N ASN A 63 -19.15 -0.04 -1.06
CA ASN A 63 -19.75 -0.16 -2.38
C ASN A 63 -19.92 1.22 -3.02
N ILE A 64 -19.55 1.35 -4.30
CA ILE A 64 -19.71 2.60 -5.05
C ILE A 64 -21.20 2.92 -5.27
N ASN A 65 -22.02 1.89 -5.43
CA ASN A 65 -23.46 2.00 -5.67
C ASN A 65 -24.25 2.49 -4.44
N GLN A 66 -23.62 2.64 -3.28
CA GLN A 66 -24.26 3.12 -2.06
C GLN A 66 -23.73 4.53 -1.71
N PRO A 67 -24.47 5.59 -2.05
CA PRO A 67 -24.07 6.95 -1.67
C PRO A 67 -24.07 7.08 -0.15
N ASN A 68 -23.13 7.87 0.39
CA ASN A 68 -23.02 8.19 1.82
C ASN A 68 -22.73 7.01 2.77
N VAL A 69 -22.19 5.90 2.27
CA VAL A 69 -21.71 4.79 3.11
C VAL A 69 -20.23 4.97 3.43
N GLU A 70 -19.89 4.90 4.71
CA GLU A 70 -18.49 4.94 5.18
C GLU A 70 -17.71 3.68 4.75
N LEU A 71 -16.39 3.80 4.74
CA LEU A 71 -15.50 2.64 4.60
C LEU A 71 -15.66 1.76 5.85
N THR A 72 -15.87 0.46 5.65
CA THR A 72 -16.05 -0.50 6.75
C THR A 72 -15.10 -1.66 6.60
N LYS A 73 -14.55 -2.16 7.71
CA LYS A 73 -13.62 -3.29 7.71
C LYS A 73 -14.31 -4.52 7.12
N ASN A 74 -13.66 -5.14 6.14
CA ASN A 74 -14.18 -6.36 5.54
C ASN A 74 -14.11 -7.56 6.51
N GLY A 75 -13.12 -7.60 7.41
CA GLY A 75 -12.89 -8.72 8.33
C GLY A 75 -12.36 -10.00 7.64
N SER A 76 -12.30 -10.02 6.32
CA SER A 76 -11.79 -11.10 5.48
C SER A 76 -10.73 -10.58 4.50
N GLY A 77 -9.81 -11.47 4.06
CA GLY A 77 -8.86 -11.17 2.99
C GLY A 77 -9.49 -11.19 1.60
N SER A 78 -10.78 -11.53 1.50
CA SER A 78 -11.51 -11.53 0.23
C SER A 78 -12.91 -10.92 0.38
N TYR A 79 -13.38 -10.28 -0.68
CA TYR A 79 -14.71 -9.69 -0.75
C TYR A 79 -15.41 -10.02 -2.08
N PRO A 80 -16.57 -10.69 -2.08
CA PRO A 80 -17.31 -10.97 -3.31
C PRO A 80 -17.99 -9.70 -3.85
N LEU A 81 -17.77 -9.41 -5.13
CA LEU A 81 -18.26 -8.19 -5.80
C LEU A 81 -19.69 -8.36 -6.35
N ASN A 82 -20.58 -8.95 -5.54
CA ASN A 82 -21.96 -9.22 -5.93
C ASN A 82 -22.83 -7.94 -5.99
N ARG A 83 -22.37 -6.86 -5.37
CA ARG A 83 -23.09 -5.57 -5.26
C ARG A 83 -22.52 -4.48 -6.19
N GLY A 84 -21.62 -4.87 -7.09
CA GLY A 84 -20.96 -3.98 -8.03
C GLY A 84 -19.54 -3.61 -7.61
N ALA A 85 -19.08 -2.46 -8.11
CA ALA A 85 -17.73 -1.96 -7.88
C ALA A 85 -17.57 -1.44 -6.44
N ILE A 86 -16.36 -1.55 -5.90
CA ILE A 86 -16.04 -1.09 -4.55
C ILE A 86 -14.90 -0.08 -4.56
N LEU A 87 -14.88 0.77 -3.54
CA LEU A 87 -13.69 1.51 -3.14
C LEU A 87 -13.01 0.75 -2.01
N VAL A 88 -11.69 0.74 -2.05
CA VAL A 88 -10.82 0.08 -1.08
C VAL A 88 -9.92 1.15 -0.48
N ALA A 89 -9.84 1.19 0.84
CA ALA A 89 -8.97 2.10 1.56
C ALA A 89 -7.51 1.94 1.10
N GLY A 90 -6.76 3.05 1.12
CA GLY A 90 -5.37 3.06 0.69
C GLY A 90 -4.50 2.11 1.52
N ASN A 91 -3.67 1.33 0.83
CA ASN A 91 -2.78 0.36 1.44
C ASN A 91 -1.46 0.29 0.65
N PRO A 92 -0.31 0.05 1.30
CA PRO A 92 0.96 -0.21 0.62
C PRO A 92 0.92 -1.41 -0.33
N ALA A 93 0.05 -2.39 -0.05
CA ALA A 93 -0.12 -3.57 -0.88
C ALA A 93 -1.35 -3.45 -1.78
N ASN A 94 -1.19 -3.96 -3.01
CA ASN A 94 -2.23 -3.94 -4.02
C ASN A 94 -3.40 -4.86 -3.66
N THR A 95 -4.61 -4.38 -3.90
CA THR A 95 -5.81 -5.23 -3.95
C THR A 95 -6.04 -5.65 -5.39
N ASN A 96 -6.36 -6.93 -5.62
CA ASN A 96 -6.63 -7.46 -6.95
C ASN A 96 -8.03 -8.05 -7.02
N VAL A 97 -8.73 -7.83 -8.11
CA VAL A 97 -9.99 -8.50 -8.42
C VAL A 97 -9.71 -9.69 -9.31
N ILE A 98 -10.22 -10.86 -8.93
CA ILE A 98 -10.29 -12.03 -9.81
C ILE A 98 -11.69 -12.10 -10.38
N VAL A 99 -11.81 -12.24 -11.69
CA VAL A 99 -13.07 -12.39 -12.42
C VAL A 99 -13.05 -13.70 -13.19
N THR A 100 -14.05 -14.54 -12.98
CA THR A 100 -14.13 -15.86 -13.62
C THR A 100 -15.49 -16.08 -14.25
N ARG A 101 -15.48 -16.39 -15.55
CA ARG A 101 -16.63 -16.96 -16.26
C ARG A 101 -16.39 -18.46 -16.42
N SER A 102 -17.19 -19.24 -15.71
CA SER A 102 -17.06 -20.70 -15.65
C SER A 102 -17.02 -21.33 -17.06
N GLY A 103 -16.03 -22.19 -17.30
CA GLY A 103 -15.82 -22.87 -18.58
C GLY A 103 -15.46 -21.97 -19.76
N LYS A 104 -15.03 -20.71 -19.50
CA LYS A 104 -14.69 -19.75 -20.57
C LYS A 104 -13.36 -19.07 -20.33
N TRP A 105 -13.23 -18.33 -19.22
CA TRP A 105 -12.01 -17.58 -18.94
C TRP A 105 -11.96 -17.14 -17.47
N SER A 106 -10.74 -16.88 -17.01
CA SER A 106 -10.46 -16.15 -15.78
C SER A 106 -9.55 -14.96 -16.11
N SER A 107 -9.74 -13.86 -15.39
CA SER A 107 -8.96 -12.64 -15.54
C SER A 107 -8.73 -12.03 -14.17
N ALA A 108 -7.74 -11.15 -14.10
CA ALA A 108 -7.45 -10.40 -12.89
C ALA A 108 -7.22 -8.93 -13.23
N ALA A 109 -7.58 -8.06 -12.30
CA ALA A 109 -7.37 -6.61 -12.44
C ALA A 109 -6.90 -6.05 -11.11
N THR A 110 -5.90 -5.20 -11.11
CA THR A 110 -5.47 -4.49 -9.90
C THR A 110 -6.41 -3.32 -9.65
N CYS A 111 -6.81 -3.10 -8.40
CA CYS A 111 -7.60 -1.93 -8.03
C CYS A 111 -6.72 -0.68 -8.09
N THR A 112 -7.20 0.39 -8.71
CA THR A 112 -6.39 1.59 -8.99
C THR A 112 -7.21 2.87 -8.81
N ILE A 113 -6.53 4.01 -8.68
CA ILE A 113 -7.17 5.34 -8.58
C ILE A 113 -7.50 5.91 -9.98
N SER A 114 -6.88 5.36 -11.02
CA SER A 114 -7.15 5.66 -12.43
C SER A 114 -6.75 4.44 -13.29
N PRO A 115 -7.50 4.09 -14.34
CA PRO A 115 -7.26 2.87 -15.09
C PRO A 115 -6.04 3.06 -16.01
N SER A 116 -4.82 2.79 -15.52
CA SER A 116 -3.63 2.82 -16.36
C SER A 116 -3.23 1.44 -16.89
N ILE A 117 -3.46 0.35 -16.14
CA ILE A 117 -3.00 -0.99 -16.53
C ILE A 117 -3.95 -2.07 -16.00
N ASN A 118 -4.61 -2.80 -16.92
CA ASN A 118 -5.28 -4.08 -16.63
C ASN A 118 -4.51 -5.18 -17.35
N TRP A 119 -4.12 -6.23 -16.64
CA TRP A 119 -3.39 -7.36 -17.20
C TRP A 119 -4.33 -8.55 -17.36
N PHE A 120 -4.56 -8.95 -18.61
CA PHE A 120 -5.28 -10.18 -18.89
C PHE A 120 -4.35 -11.36 -18.61
N VAL A 121 -4.58 -12.11 -17.53
CA VAL A 121 -4.03 -13.48 -17.46
C VAL A 121 -4.84 -14.31 -18.44
N GLY A 122 -4.17 -14.88 -19.44
CA GLY A 122 -4.82 -15.63 -20.52
C GLY A 122 -5.86 -16.63 -20.00
N GLY A 123 -7.07 -16.54 -20.57
CA GLY A 123 -8.14 -17.49 -20.28
C GLY A 123 -7.83 -18.83 -20.92
N THR A 124 -7.85 -19.89 -20.13
CA THR A 124 -8.01 -21.25 -20.65
C THR A 124 -9.50 -21.60 -20.62
N ALA A 125 -10.02 -21.97 -21.79
CA ALA A 125 -11.28 -22.68 -21.92
C ALA A 125 -10.93 -24.17 -21.99
N ASN A 126 -11.47 -24.96 -21.06
CA ASN A 126 -11.60 -26.41 -21.24
C ASN A 126 -12.98 -26.67 -21.86
#